data_AF-A1AKD1-F1
#
_entry.id   AF-A1AKD1-F1
#
_cell.length_a   1.000
_cell.length_b   1.000
_cell.length_c   1.000
_cell.angle_alpha   90.00
_cell.angle_beta   90.00
_cell.angle_gamma   90.00
#
_symmetry.space_group_name_H-M   'P 1'
#
loop_
_entity.id
_entity.type
_entity.pdbx_description
1 polymer ?
#
loop_
_entity_poly.entity_id
_entity_poly.type
_entity_poly.pdbx_seq_one_letter_code
_entity_poly.pdbx_strand_id
1 'polypeptide(L)'
;MTSEFNDWLHSKTCLDLLLSCADYIIGRAKKSTIQLDTLFSEETEDDHTKLSQVVASHLWEFLKDKNVTLATLAAERVAQGDVSGFMTLVADRFLAECLDERRTAAINPAYAYYRHLRHVISKAEEVNYQPTRRGSFYAFSFADSLQRLPEVHWNLSYTDWPRPAVPAAHIHDKPGIMRLSRNYWDEAVVRFLDEYFLPIRELNRYVSGNYSLGCAVTTESQLTMPACEDGSQPFSFDEILVTDAQNDVLGSMGRQHPRLDCDIIETELEALAHDTLSELTERQRTILLRVEDGATLDEIARELGERGASNIHYHLKKAYQTMKRKWSLWGPPTLAQFSEVEEEEFFIFYDKVIELCKICGECRTTTERSRLHEYHNRRYAVEAGLADGF
;
A
#
# COMPACT_ATOMS: atom_id res chain seq x y z
N MET A 1 -1.59 -31.05 1.62
CA MET A 1 -2.44 -30.97 2.82
C MET A 1 -2.70 -32.40 3.29
N THR A 2 -2.45 -32.76 4.55
CA THR A 2 -2.68 -34.12 5.06
C THR A 2 -4.18 -34.36 5.24
N SER A 3 -4.68 -35.59 5.05
CA SER A 3 -6.13 -35.85 5.19
C SER A 3 -6.61 -35.55 6.61
N GLU A 4 -5.79 -35.81 7.62
CA GLU A 4 -6.06 -35.53 9.03
C GLU A 4 -6.27 -34.03 9.31
N PHE A 5 -5.53 -33.14 8.64
CA PHE A 5 -5.74 -31.70 8.80
C PHE A 5 -7.03 -31.23 8.14
N ASN A 6 -7.38 -31.81 6.98
CA ASN A 6 -8.63 -31.50 6.30
C ASN A 6 -9.84 -32.00 7.12
N ASP A 7 -9.73 -33.18 7.72
CA ASP A 7 -10.76 -33.71 8.63
C ASP A 7 -10.89 -32.83 9.88
N TRP A 8 -9.76 -32.34 10.41
CA TRP A 8 -9.76 -31.35 11.49
C TRP A 8 -10.43 -30.04 11.09
N LEU A 9 -10.19 -29.50 9.88
CA LEU A 9 -10.81 -28.26 9.42
C LEU A 9 -12.34 -28.30 9.41
N HIS A 10 -12.94 -29.48 9.28
CA HIS A 10 -14.40 -29.69 9.31
C HIS A 10 -14.93 -30.07 10.70
N SER A 11 -14.06 -30.13 11.71
CA SER A 11 -14.43 -30.50 13.07
C SER A 11 -14.94 -29.30 13.88
N LYS A 12 -15.77 -29.58 14.90
CA LYS A 12 -16.23 -28.56 15.85
C LYS A 12 -15.08 -27.92 16.64
N THR A 13 -14.04 -28.70 16.94
CA THR A 13 -12.86 -28.21 17.66
C THR A 13 -12.05 -27.20 16.84
N CYS A 14 -12.03 -27.31 15.51
CA CYS A 14 -11.49 -26.27 14.64
C CYS A 14 -12.31 -24.99 14.72
N LEU A 15 -13.63 -25.06 14.61
CA LEU A 15 -14.50 -23.88 14.68
C LEU A 15 -14.31 -23.10 15.99
N ASP A 16 -14.29 -23.78 17.13
CA ASP A 16 -14.08 -23.15 18.45
C ASP A 16 -12.68 -22.48 18.54
N LEU A 17 -11.66 -23.11 17.94
CA LEU A 17 -10.32 -22.55 17.88
C LEU A 17 -10.24 -21.34 16.94
N LEU A 18 -10.91 -21.39 15.79
CA LEU A 18 -10.96 -20.29 14.83
C LEU A 18 -11.70 -19.07 15.39
N LEU A 19 -12.78 -19.27 16.15
CA LEU A 19 -13.47 -18.19 16.86
C LEU A 19 -12.54 -17.54 17.91
N SER A 20 -11.84 -18.36 18.69
CA SER A 20 -10.85 -17.85 19.66
C SER A 20 -9.70 -17.10 18.96
N CYS A 21 -9.28 -17.58 17.80
CA CYS A 21 -8.26 -16.94 16.97
C CYS A 21 -8.80 -15.63 16.34
N ALA A 22 -10.07 -15.59 15.94
CA ALA A 22 -10.72 -14.40 15.41
C ALA A 22 -10.75 -13.26 16.46
N ASP A 23 -11.09 -13.56 17.71
CA ASP A 23 -11.06 -12.57 18.79
C ASP A 23 -9.64 -12.03 19.03
N TYR A 24 -8.64 -12.92 18.99
CA TYR A 24 -7.23 -12.54 19.09
C TYR A 24 -6.81 -11.62 17.93
N ILE A 25 -7.21 -11.95 16.70
CA ILE A 25 -6.94 -11.16 15.49
C ILE A 25 -7.63 -9.80 15.56
N ILE A 26 -8.90 -9.73 15.95
CA ILE A 26 -9.63 -8.47 16.14
C ILE A 26 -8.93 -7.59 17.18
N GLY A 27 -8.49 -8.18 18.29
CA GLY A 27 -7.71 -7.48 19.31
C GLY A 27 -6.39 -6.92 18.79
N ARG A 28 -5.67 -7.69 17.97
CA ARG A 28 -4.42 -7.25 17.32
C ARG A 28 -4.64 -6.20 16.26
N ALA A 29 -5.64 -6.37 15.40
CA ALA A 29 -6.03 -5.41 14.37
C ALA A 29 -6.34 -4.04 14.99
N LYS A 30 -7.13 -4.00 16.07
CA LYS A 30 -7.41 -2.76 16.82
C LYS A 30 -6.16 -2.07 17.36
N LYS A 31 -5.20 -2.82 17.92
CA LYS A 31 -3.90 -2.27 18.40
C LYS A 31 -3.04 -1.73 17.24
N SER A 32 -3.12 -2.38 16.09
CA SER A 32 -2.44 -2.00 14.86
C SER A 32 -3.24 -1.04 13.98
N THR A 33 -4.38 -0.51 14.47
CA THR A 33 -5.26 0.42 13.74
C THR A 33 -5.73 -0.10 12.37
N ILE A 34 -5.86 -1.43 12.23
CA ILE A 34 -6.39 -2.11 11.04
C ILE A 34 -7.91 -2.23 11.21
N GLN A 35 -8.67 -1.75 10.22
CA GLN A 35 -10.13 -1.82 10.20
C GLN A 35 -10.58 -3.06 9.42
N LEU A 36 -10.81 -4.16 10.14
CA LEU A 36 -11.31 -5.41 9.56
C LEU A 36 -12.78 -5.31 9.14
N ASP A 37 -13.55 -4.51 9.85
CA ASP A 37 -14.93 -4.12 9.55
C ASP A 37 -15.08 -3.55 8.14
N THR A 38 -14.16 -2.67 7.73
CA THR A 38 -14.17 -2.10 6.37
C THR A 38 -13.77 -3.10 5.28
N LEU A 39 -13.14 -4.22 5.64
CA LEU A 39 -12.71 -5.25 4.69
C LEU A 39 -13.77 -6.32 4.44
N PHE A 40 -14.56 -6.65 5.46
CA PHE A 40 -15.50 -7.75 5.42
C PHE A 40 -16.99 -7.33 5.32
N SER A 41 -17.24 -6.08 4.88
CA SER A 41 -18.56 -5.44 4.62
C SER A 41 -19.27 -4.76 5.81
N GLU A 42 -20.09 -3.74 5.47
CA GLU A 42 -20.79 -2.78 6.34
C GLU A 42 -21.81 -3.40 7.34
N GLU A 43 -22.24 -4.64 7.14
CA GLU A 43 -23.27 -5.29 7.99
C GLU A 43 -22.78 -5.70 9.39
N THR A 44 -21.52 -5.43 9.72
CA THR A 44 -20.90 -5.78 11.01
C THR A 44 -20.83 -4.63 12.01
N GLU A 45 -21.40 -3.45 11.71
CA GLU A 45 -21.36 -2.29 12.60
C GLU A 45 -21.86 -2.64 14.02
N ASP A 46 -20.92 -2.56 14.97
CA ASP A 46 -21.06 -2.71 16.42
C ASP A 46 -21.36 -4.09 17.04
N ASP A 47 -21.41 -5.19 16.27
CA ASP A 47 -21.56 -6.53 16.85
C ASP A 47 -20.24 -7.33 16.81
N HIS A 48 -19.52 -7.33 17.93
CA HIS A 48 -18.27 -8.09 18.08
C HIS A 48 -18.44 -9.58 17.80
N THR A 49 -19.60 -10.15 18.13
CA THR A 49 -19.87 -11.58 17.93
C THR A 49 -20.01 -11.89 16.44
N LYS A 50 -20.75 -11.06 15.70
CA LYS A 50 -20.86 -11.19 14.24
C LYS A 50 -19.52 -10.98 13.56
N LEU A 51 -18.75 -9.96 13.96
CA LEU A 51 -17.42 -9.73 13.40
C LEU A 51 -16.49 -10.92 13.66
N SER A 52 -16.53 -11.51 14.86
CA SER A 52 -15.74 -12.71 15.20
C SER A 52 -16.13 -13.91 14.32
N GLN A 53 -17.41 -14.11 14.07
CA GLN A 53 -17.90 -15.15 13.15
C GLN A 53 -17.46 -14.92 11.71
N VAL A 54 -17.57 -13.69 11.20
CA VAL A 54 -17.13 -13.34 9.84
C VAL A 54 -15.62 -13.56 9.69
N VAL A 55 -14.82 -13.10 10.65
CA VAL A 55 -13.36 -13.32 10.66
C VAL A 55 -13.03 -14.81 10.74
N ALA A 56 -13.75 -15.60 11.55
CA ALA A 56 -13.55 -17.04 11.64
C ALA A 56 -13.85 -17.77 10.32
N SER A 57 -14.89 -17.34 9.59
CA SER A 57 -15.21 -17.87 8.26
C SER A 57 -14.10 -17.57 7.25
N HIS A 58 -13.63 -16.33 7.19
CA HIS A 58 -12.51 -15.96 6.31
C HIS A 58 -11.20 -16.64 6.70
N LEU A 59 -10.96 -16.88 8.00
CA LEU A 59 -9.81 -17.66 8.46
C LEU A 59 -9.89 -19.12 8.00
N TRP A 60 -11.08 -19.71 8.00
CA TRP A 60 -11.27 -21.06 7.50
C TRP A 60 -10.98 -21.14 6.01
N GLU A 61 -11.52 -20.22 5.21
CA GLU A 61 -11.22 -20.10 3.78
C GLU A 61 -9.72 -19.89 3.55
N PHE A 62 -9.09 -19.00 4.32
CA PHE A 62 -7.65 -18.74 4.24
C PHE A 62 -6.80 -19.99 4.50
N LEU A 63 -7.17 -20.82 5.48
CA LEU A 63 -6.46 -22.06 5.78
C LEU A 63 -6.74 -23.18 4.77
N LYS A 64 -7.93 -23.17 4.16
CA LYS A 64 -8.36 -24.17 3.18
C LYS A 64 -7.79 -23.90 1.79
N ASP A 65 -7.89 -22.66 1.32
CA ASP A 65 -7.66 -22.30 -0.07
C ASP A 65 -6.25 -21.77 -0.34
N LYS A 66 -5.51 -21.36 0.71
CA LYS A 66 -4.19 -20.73 0.53
C LYS A 66 -3.06 -21.48 1.22
N ASN A 67 -1.97 -21.61 0.46
CA ASN A 67 -0.61 -21.93 0.88
C ASN A 67 -0.46 -23.27 1.66
N VAL A 68 -0.15 -24.34 0.92
CA VAL A 68 0.16 -25.67 1.48
C VAL A 68 1.19 -25.58 2.62
N THR A 69 2.16 -24.67 2.55
CA THR A 69 3.15 -24.47 3.60
C THR A 69 2.53 -23.93 4.89
N LEU A 70 1.59 -22.99 4.80
CA LEU A 70 0.89 -22.48 5.97
C LEU A 70 0.04 -23.58 6.62
N ALA A 71 -0.73 -24.30 5.80
CA ALA A 71 -1.55 -25.41 6.28
C ALA A 71 -0.70 -26.49 6.96
N THR A 72 0.48 -26.82 6.42
CA THR A 72 1.42 -27.76 7.05
C THR A 72 1.94 -27.24 8.39
N LEU A 73 2.42 -25.99 8.46
CA LEU A 73 2.91 -25.41 9.71
C LEU A 73 1.80 -25.28 10.76
N ALA A 74 0.58 -24.93 10.35
CA ALA A 74 -0.58 -24.87 11.22
C ALA A 74 -0.94 -26.26 11.76
N ALA A 75 -0.95 -27.29 10.90
CA ALA A 75 -1.19 -28.68 11.29
C ALA A 75 -0.17 -29.18 12.32
N GLU A 76 1.11 -28.86 12.13
CA GLU A 76 2.18 -29.21 13.09
C GLU A 76 1.93 -28.61 14.47
N ARG A 77 1.52 -27.33 14.54
CA ARG A 77 1.22 -26.66 15.82
C ARG A 77 0.01 -27.28 16.51
N VAL A 78 -1.04 -27.61 15.77
CA VAL A 78 -2.22 -28.30 16.29
C VAL A 78 -1.85 -29.69 16.83
N ALA A 79 -1.05 -30.46 16.09
CA ALA A 79 -0.59 -31.79 16.50
C ALA A 79 0.26 -31.76 17.77
N GLN A 80 1.00 -30.67 17.99
CA GLN A 80 1.81 -30.45 19.20
C GLN A 80 0.99 -29.92 20.39
N GLY A 81 -0.29 -29.59 20.19
CA GLY A 81 -1.12 -28.90 21.20
C GLY A 81 -0.71 -27.45 21.45
N ASP A 82 0.10 -26.85 20.57
CA ASP A 82 0.58 -25.47 20.68
C ASP A 82 -0.45 -24.48 20.12
N VAL A 83 -1.53 -24.29 20.89
CA VAL A 83 -2.63 -23.38 20.56
C VAL A 83 -2.13 -21.93 20.38
N SER A 84 -1.19 -21.48 21.23
CA SER A 84 -0.68 -20.11 21.17
C SER A 84 0.20 -19.87 19.94
N GLY A 85 1.05 -20.83 19.58
CA GLY A 85 1.85 -20.79 18.37
C GLY A 85 1.00 -20.85 17.10
N PHE A 86 -0.06 -21.68 17.09
CA PHE A 86 -1.06 -21.70 16.02
C PHE A 86 -1.70 -20.32 15.85
N MET A 87 -2.27 -19.75 16.92
CA MET A 87 -2.94 -18.44 16.86
C MET A 87 -2.00 -17.33 16.38
N THR A 88 -0.75 -17.33 16.84
CA THR A 88 0.23 -16.31 16.43
C THR A 88 0.59 -16.45 14.95
N LEU A 89 0.90 -17.66 14.49
CA LEU A 89 1.24 -17.95 13.10
C LEU A 89 0.10 -17.54 12.15
N VAL A 90 -1.13 -17.97 12.46
CA VAL A 90 -2.30 -17.71 11.64
C VAL A 90 -2.64 -16.22 11.67
N ALA A 91 -2.63 -15.58 12.85
CA ALA A 91 -2.90 -14.16 12.97
C ALA A 91 -1.91 -13.29 12.19
N ASP A 92 -0.61 -13.59 12.25
CA ASP A 92 0.41 -12.82 11.52
C ASP A 92 0.22 -12.92 10.02
N ARG A 93 -0.06 -14.13 9.51
CA ARG A 93 -0.25 -14.36 8.07
C ARG A 93 -1.56 -13.80 7.57
N PHE A 94 -2.65 -14.00 8.31
CA PHE A 94 -3.97 -13.50 7.94
C PHE A 94 -4.01 -11.97 7.95
N LEU A 95 -3.48 -11.32 9.00
CA LEU A 95 -3.44 -9.86 9.04
C LEU A 95 -2.55 -9.26 7.94
N ALA A 96 -1.47 -9.94 7.56
CA ALA A 96 -0.64 -9.52 6.44
C ALA A 96 -1.42 -9.59 5.12
N GLU A 97 -2.20 -10.65 4.91
CA GLU A 97 -3.07 -10.80 3.73
C GLU A 97 -4.15 -9.73 3.69
N CYS A 98 -4.90 -9.54 4.79
CA CYS A 98 -5.93 -8.51 4.88
C CYS A 98 -5.38 -7.11 4.61
N LEU A 99 -4.16 -6.83 5.10
CA LEU A 99 -3.47 -5.59 4.77
C LEU A 99 -3.16 -5.53 3.27
N ASP A 100 -2.60 -6.58 2.68
CA ASP A 100 -2.22 -6.53 1.28
C ASP A 100 -3.42 -6.40 0.34
N GLU A 101 -4.53 -7.07 0.63
CA GLU A 101 -5.82 -6.90 -0.06
C GLU A 101 -6.31 -5.45 0.05
N ARG A 102 -6.32 -4.88 1.27
CA ARG A 102 -6.71 -3.49 1.50
C ARG A 102 -5.86 -2.52 0.70
N ARG A 103 -4.55 -2.73 0.67
CA ARG A 103 -3.60 -1.86 -0.03
C ARG A 103 -3.70 -1.98 -1.55
N THR A 104 -4.03 -3.17 -2.04
CA THR A 104 -4.21 -3.45 -3.48
C THR A 104 -5.52 -2.87 -4.00
N ALA A 105 -6.60 -3.00 -3.22
CA ALA A 105 -7.93 -2.51 -3.62
C ALA A 105 -8.10 -0.98 -3.47
N ALA A 106 -7.45 -0.35 -2.48
CA ALA A 106 -7.77 1.02 -2.09
C ALA A 106 -6.85 2.14 -2.63
N ILE A 107 -5.63 1.84 -3.11
CA ILE A 107 -4.64 2.90 -3.41
C ILE A 107 -4.14 2.84 -4.86
N ASN A 108 -3.32 1.85 -5.21
CA ASN A 108 -2.67 1.84 -6.52
C ASN A 108 -2.10 0.44 -6.85
N PRO A 109 -2.61 -0.26 -7.88
CA PRO A 109 -2.09 -1.56 -8.30
C PRO A 109 -0.60 -1.55 -8.66
N ALA A 110 -0.08 -0.44 -9.21
CA ALA A 110 1.34 -0.31 -9.53
C ALA A 110 2.22 -0.22 -8.27
N TYR A 111 1.72 0.39 -7.18
CA TYR A 111 2.45 0.44 -5.92
C TYR A 111 2.39 -0.90 -5.16
N ALA A 112 1.23 -1.57 -5.19
CA ALA A 112 1.11 -2.92 -4.65
C ALA A 112 2.09 -3.88 -5.35
N TYR A 113 2.18 -3.80 -6.68
CA TYR A 113 3.15 -4.55 -7.46
C TYR A 113 4.60 -4.18 -7.13
N TYR A 114 4.94 -2.90 -6.96
CA TYR A 114 6.26 -2.46 -6.49
C TYR A 114 6.65 -3.08 -5.15
N ARG A 115 5.75 -3.08 -4.15
CA ARG A 115 6.00 -3.69 -2.84
C ARG A 115 6.28 -5.18 -2.98
N HIS A 116 5.52 -5.86 -3.84
CA HIS A 116 5.69 -7.28 -4.11
C HIS A 116 7.01 -7.59 -4.82
N LEU A 117 7.37 -6.82 -5.86
CA LEU A 117 8.68 -6.90 -6.52
C LEU A 117 9.81 -6.76 -5.50
N ARG A 118 9.76 -5.72 -4.67
CA ARG A 118 10.75 -5.48 -3.61
C ARG A 118 10.86 -6.66 -2.65
N HIS A 119 9.72 -7.18 -2.18
CA HIS A 119 9.69 -8.31 -1.26
C HIS A 119 10.35 -9.56 -1.85
N VAL A 120 9.98 -9.91 -3.09
CA VAL A 120 10.51 -11.10 -3.77
C VAL A 120 12.00 -10.95 -4.06
N ILE A 121 12.42 -9.80 -4.57
CA ILE A 121 13.82 -9.53 -4.94
C ILE A 121 14.72 -9.47 -3.70
N SER A 122 14.28 -8.83 -2.61
CA SER A 122 15.07 -8.72 -1.37
C SER A 122 15.38 -10.07 -0.71
N LYS A 123 14.61 -11.13 -1.04
CA LYS A 123 14.77 -12.49 -0.53
C LYS A 123 15.43 -13.44 -1.54
N ALA A 124 15.81 -12.96 -2.72
CA ALA A 124 16.42 -13.79 -3.74
C ALA A 124 17.93 -13.93 -3.51
N GLU A 125 18.44 -15.15 -3.39
CA GLU A 125 19.86 -15.44 -3.16
C GLU A 125 20.73 -15.05 -4.36
N GLU A 126 20.16 -15.05 -5.57
CA GLU A 126 20.85 -14.76 -6.83
C GLU A 126 21.01 -13.25 -7.09
N VAL A 127 20.52 -12.40 -6.18
CA VAL A 127 20.48 -10.96 -6.37
C VAL A 127 21.22 -10.26 -5.24
N ASN A 128 22.10 -9.36 -5.62
CA ASN A 128 22.68 -8.38 -4.73
C ASN A 128 21.65 -7.26 -4.49
N TYR A 129 20.95 -7.33 -3.36
CA TYR A 129 19.93 -6.35 -2.97
C TYR A 129 20.51 -5.29 -2.05
N GLN A 130 20.25 -4.01 -2.37
CA GLN A 130 20.72 -2.88 -1.57
C GLN A 130 19.56 -1.92 -1.26
N PRO A 131 19.06 -1.90 -0.02
CA PRO A 131 18.18 -0.83 0.44
C PRO A 131 19.00 0.44 0.71
N THR A 132 18.49 1.60 0.31
CA THR A 132 19.11 2.90 0.60
C THR A 132 18.04 3.95 0.88
N ARG A 133 18.47 5.13 1.37
CA ARG A 133 17.61 6.31 1.52
C ARG A 133 16.96 6.84 0.23
N ARG A 134 17.47 6.42 -0.94
CA ARG A 134 16.92 6.86 -2.25
C ARG A 134 16.05 5.78 -2.89
N GLY A 135 15.71 4.75 -2.12
CA GLY A 135 14.92 3.60 -2.55
C GLY A 135 15.68 2.29 -2.53
N SER A 136 15.02 1.27 -3.07
CA SER A 136 15.54 -0.10 -3.16
C SER A 136 16.20 -0.35 -4.52
N PHE A 137 17.40 -0.92 -4.46
CA PHE A 137 18.18 -1.26 -5.65
C PHE A 137 18.52 -2.74 -5.66
N TYR A 138 18.78 -3.27 -6.86
CA TYR A 138 19.16 -4.66 -7.04
C TYR A 138 20.16 -4.82 -8.17
N ALA A 139 20.96 -5.88 -8.11
CA ALA A 139 21.87 -6.28 -9.16
C ALA A 139 22.02 -7.80 -9.28
N PHE A 140 22.19 -8.31 -10.51
CA PHE A 140 22.57 -9.71 -10.76
C PHE A 140 24.09 -9.92 -10.79
N SER A 141 24.84 -8.89 -10.38
CA SER A 141 26.29 -8.93 -10.21
C SER A 141 26.64 -8.70 -8.74
N PHE A 142 27.65 -9.42 -8.25
CA PHE A 142 28.17 -9.32 -6.89
C PHE A 142 29.53 -8.62 -6.86
N ALA A 143 29.85 -7.82 -7.87
CA ALA A 143 31.10 -7.05 -7.90
C ALA A 143 31.11 -5.97 -6.80
N ASP A 144 32.23 -5.88 -6.07
CA ASP A 144 32.38 -5.02 -4.89
C ASP A 144 32.27 -3.51 -5.21
N SER A 145 32.46 -3.10 -6.47
CA SER A 145 32.50 -1.70 -6.91
C SER A 145 31.29 -1.26 -7.73
N LEU A 146 30.18 -2.01 -7.68
CA LEU A 146 28.95 -1.64 -8.39
C LEU A 146 28.44 -0.28 -7.94
N GLN A 147 28.30 0.62 -8.92
CA GLN A 147 27.67 1.92 -8.69
C GLN A 147 26.16 1.81 -8.84
N ARG A 148 25.42 2.79 -8.31
CA ARG A 148 23.99 2.92 -8.58
C ARG A 148 23.77 3.56 -9.94
N LEU A 149 22.72 3.15 -10.63
CA LEU A 149 22.33 3.76 -11.89
C LEU A 149 22.16 5.28 -11.68
N PRO A 150 22.90 6.12 -12.42
CA PRO A 150 22.79 7.57 -12.31
C PRO A 150 21.36 8.05 -12.57
N GLU A 151 20.91 9.09 -11.84
CA GLU A 151 19.53 9.58 -11.92
C GLU A 151 19.14 10.16 -13.28
N VAL A 152 20.12 10.55 -14.09
CA VAL A 152 19.91 10.98 -15.48
C VAL A 152 19.30 9.86 -16.35
N HIS A 153 19.41 8.60 -15.92
CA HIS A 153 18.85 7.43 -16.60
C HIS A 153 17.56 6.92 -15.96
N TRP A 154 16.99 7.65 -14.99
CA TRP A 154 15.69 7.33 -14.41
C TRP A 154 14.58 7.99 -15.25
N ASN A 155 13.32 7.59 -15.08
CA ASN A 155 12.21 8.14 -15.87
C ASN A 155 12.29 7.94 -17.38
N LEU A 156 12.92 6.84 -17.82
CA LEU A 156 12.96 6.53 -19.24
C LEU A 156 11.60 6.00 -19.70
N SER A 157 11.26 6.31 -20.96
CA SER A 157 10.18 5.59 -21.62
C SER A 157 10.60 4.16 -21.90
N TYR A 158 9.83 3.21 -21.40
CA TYR A 158 10.04 1.77 -21.63
C TYR A 158 9.27 1.25 -22.86
N THR A 159 8.61 2.12 -23.61
CA THR A 159 7.84 1.74 -24.82
C THR A 159 8.72 1.09 -25.89
N ASP A 160 9.98 1.53 -25.98
CA ASP A 160 10.93 1.09 -27.00
C ASP A 160 11.90 0.02 -26.46
N TRP A 161 11.64 -0.49 -25.26
CA TRP A 161 12.39 -1.58 -24.67
C TRP A 161 11.78 -2.92 -25.12
N PRO A 162 12.59 -3.97 -25.32
CA PRO A 162 12.09 -5.28 -25.69
C PRO A 162 11.06 -5.78 -24.67
N ARG A 163 9.89 -6.21 -25.16
CA ARG A 163 8.88 -6.78 -24.28
C ARG A 163 9.41 -8.07 -23.65
N PRO A 164 9.35 -8.24 -22.32
CA PRO A 164 9.85 -9.44 -21.68
C PRO A 164 8.97 -10.65 -22.01
N ALA A 165 9.60 -11.81 -22.22
CA ALA A 165 8.92 -13.07 -22.55
C ALA A 165 8.28 -13.77 -21.34
N VAL A 166 7.60 -13.00 -20.48
CA VAL A 166 6.88 -13.50 -19.29
C VAL A 166 5.38 -13.38 -19.57
N PRO A 167 4.60 -14.47 -19.53
CA PRO A 167 3.16 -14.38 -19.72
C PRO A 167 2.50 -13.54 -18.61
N ALA A 168 1.45 -12.80 -18.95
CA ALA A 168 0.76 -11.90 -18.02
C ALA A 168 0.30 -12.61 -16.73
N ALA A 169 -0.16 -13.86 -16.83
CA ALA A 169 -0.59 -14.66 -15.68
C ALA A 169 0.53 -14.95 -14.64
N HIS A 170 1.80 -14.81 -15.04
CA HIS A 170 2.95 -15.13 -14.20
C HIS A 170 3.68 -13.90 -13.67
N ILE A 171 3.27 -12.67 -14.04
CA ILE A 171 4.01 -11.47 -13.63
C ILE A 171 4.01 -11.27 -12.11
N HIS A 172 3.06 -11.88 -11.39
CA HIS A 172 2.94 -11.80 -9.94
C HIS A 172 3.61 -12.97 -9.20
N ASP A 173 3.98 -14.06 -9.87
CA ASP A 173 4.64 -15.18 -9.17
C ASP A 173 6.14 -14.94 -9.03
N LYS A 174 6.77 -15.59 -8.03
CA LYS A 174 8.20 -15.44 -7.78
C LYS A 174 9.04 -15.74 -9.04
N PRO A 175 8.83 -16.85 -9.78
CA PRO A 175 9.58 -17.13 -11.01
C PRO A 175 9.45 -16.02 -12.07
N GLY A 176 8.24 -15.50 -12.30
CA GLY A 176 7.98 -14.44 -13.25
C GLY A 176 8.65 -13.13 -12.86
N ILE A 177 8.59 -12.75 -11.58
CA ILE A 177 9.29 -11.57 -11.05
C ILE A 177 10.81 -11.69 -11.24
N MET A 178 11.39 -12.85 -10.95
CA MET A 178 12.81 -13.07 -11.16
C MET A 178 13.20 -12.99 -12.65
N ARG A 179 12.35 -13.49 -13.55
CA ARG A 179 12.58 -13.36 -15.00
C ARG A 179 12.42 -11.92 -15.49
N LEU A 180 11.42 -11.18 -15.00
CA LEU A 180 11.22 -9.76 -15.34
C LEU A 180 12.39 -8.91 -14.87
N SER A 181 12.81 -9.07 -13.61
CA SER A 181 13.95 -8.36 -13.06
C SER A 181 15.25 -8.70 -13.80
N ARG A 182 15.44 -9.95 -14.20
CA ARG A 182 16.60 -10.36 -15.00
C ARG A 182 16.57 -9.76 -16.40
N ASN A 183 15.44 -9.80 -17.09
CA ASN A 183 15.31 -9.20 -18.43
C ASN A 183 15.59 -7.69 -18.41
N TYR A 184 15.05 -6.97 -17.41
CA TYR A 184 15.33 -5.54 -17.24
C TYR A 184 16.81 -5.28 -16.97
N TRP A 185 17.45 -6.13 -16.14
CA TRP A 185 18.87 -6.05 -15.84
C TRP A 185 19.73 -6.23 -17.09
N ASP A 186 19.52 -7.32 -17.83
CA ASP A 186 20.30 -7.62 -19.03
C ASP A 186 20.15 -6.52 -20.09
N GLU A 187 18.93 -5.98 -20.27
CA GLU A 187 18.69 -4.87 -21.21
C GLU A 187 19.36 -3.57 -20.74
N ALA A 188 19.30 -3.26 -19.44
CA ALA A 188 19.95 -2.09 -18.87
C ALA A 188 21.48 -2.15 -19.03
N VAL A 189 22.10 -3.31 -18.82
CA VAL A 189 23.55 -3.50 -19.04
C VAL A 189 23.92 -3.22 -20.50
N VAL A 190 23.11 -3.69 -21.45
CA VAL A 190 23.34 -3.45 -22.88
C VAL A 190 23.18 -1.96 -23.23
N ARG A 191 22.17 -1.29 -22.68
CA ARG A 191 21.86 0.11 -23.01
C ARG A 191 22.78 1.12 -22.33
N PHE A 192 23.11 0.89 -21.06
CA PHE A 192 23.96 1.79 -20.27
C PHE A 192 25.46 1.44 -20.37
N LEU A 193 25.78 0.34 -21.05
CA LEU A 193 27.14 -0.14 -21.32
C LEU A 193 27.97 -0.38 -20.05
N ASP A 194 27.31 -0.67 -18.92
CA ASP A 194 27.95 -0.95 -17.64
C ASP A 194 26.98 -1.69 -16.70
N GLU A 195 27.51 -2.27 -15.63
CA GLU A 195 26.73 -2.89 -14.57
C GLU A 195 26.43 -1.87 -13.46
N TYR A 196 25.15 -1.69 -13.13
CA TYR A 196 24.71 -0.74 -12.10
C TYR A 196 23.68 -1.36 -11.20
N PHE A 197 23.73 -1.10 -9.90
CA PHE A 197 22.54 -1.28 -9.06
C PHE A 197 21.34 -0.55 -9.67
N LEU A 198 20.34 -1.32 -10.09
CA LEU A 198 19.14 -0.81 -10.75
C LEU A 198 18.03 -0.55 -9.72
N PRO A 199 17.35 0.59 -9.80
CA PRO A 199 16.24 0.90 -8.90
C PRO A 199 15.02 0.02 -9.18
N ILE A 200 14.46 -0.61 -8.14
CA ILE A 200 13.26 -1.48 -8.26
C ILE A 200 12.04 -0.69 -8.78
N ARG A 201 11.98 0.62 -8.53
CA ARG A 201 10.92 1.49 -9.08
C ARG A 201 10.96 1.60 -10.60
N GLU A 202 12.14 1.58 -11.21
CA GLU A 202 12.27 1.60 -12.66
C GLU A 202 11.94 0.22 -13.26
N LEU A 203 12.25 -0.87 -12.55
CA LEU A 203 11.72 -2.19 -12.89
C LEU A 203 10.18 -2.19 -12.85
N ASN A 204 9.57 -1.62 -11.81
CA ASN A 204 8.12 -1.50 -11.72
C ASN A 204 7.53 -0.75 -12.92
N ARG A 205 8.18 0.34 -13.35
CA ARG A 205 7.78 1.11 -14.54
C ARG A 205 7.96 0.36 -15.84
N TYR A 206 9.07 -0.35 -15.98
CA TYR A 206 9.29 -1.25 -17.11
C TYR A 206 8.18 -2.29 -17.22
N VAL A 207 7.75 -2.89 -16.10
CA VAL A 207 6.63 -3.84 -16.10
C VAL A 207 5.30 -3.12 -16.39
N SER A 208 4.99 -2.01 -15.71
CA SER A 208 3.77 -1.22 -15.96
C SER A 208 3.63 -0.74 -17.41
N GLY A 209 4.75 -0.46 -18.09
CA GLY A 209 4.76 -0.09 -19.50
C GLY A 209 4.50 -1.25 -20.45
N ASN A 210 4.72 -2.49 -20.01
CA ASN A 210 4.59 -3.71 -20.82
C ASN A 210 3.37 -4.59 -20.46
N TYR A 211 2.74 -4.33 -19.32
CA TYR A 211 1.63 -5.08 -18.76
C TYR A 211 0.60 -4.18 -18.09
N SER A 212 -0.68 -4.50 -18.27
CA SER A 212 -1.74 -3.92 -17.46
C SER A 212 -1.68 -4.53 -16.06
N LEU A 213 -1.22 -3.74 -15.09
CA LEU A 213 -1.18 -4.15 -13.66
C LEU A 213 -2.56 -4.10 -12.97
N GLY A 214 -3.64 -3.97 -13.73
CA GLY A 214 -5.01 -4.06 -13.21
C GLY A 214 -5.22 -5.43 -12.58
N CYS A 215 -5.72 -5.44 -11.35
CA CYS A 215 -5.88 -6.59 -10.45
C CYS A 215 -5.87 -7.95 -11.15
N ALA A 216 -4.85 -8.76 -10.85
CA ALA A 216 -4.92 -10.21 -11.04
C ALA A 216 -6.00 -10.78 -10.11
N VAL A 217 -7.27 -10.63 -10.48
CA VAL A 217 -8.34 -11.47 -9.96
C VAL A 217 -8.23 -12.78 -10.71
N THR A 218 -7.49 -13.72 -10.14
CA THR A 218 -7.63 -15.13 -10.51
C THR A 218 -7.72 -15.95 -9.23
N THR A 219 -8.96 -16.17 -8.79
CA THR A 219 -9.40 -17.56 -8.61
C THR A 219 -10.88 -17.64 -8.96
N GLU A 220 -11.17 -18.59 -9.84
CA GLU A 220 -12.46 -18.89 -10.44
C GLU A 220 -13.54 -19.11 -9.37
N SER A 221 -14.40 -18.11 -9.15
CA SER A 221 -15.74 -18.36 -8.64
C SER A 221 -16.67 -18.41 -9.84
N GLN A 222 -16.67 -19.55 -10.53
CA GLN A 222 -17.85 -19.93 -11.29
C GLN A 222 -18.97 -20.08 -10.26
N LEU A 223 -19.77 -19.04 -10.12
CA LEU A 223 -21.09 -19.07 -9.50
C LEU A 223 -21.91 -20.15 -10.20
N THR A 224 -21.81 -21.39 -9.72
CA THR A 224 -22.87 -22.36 -9.94
C THR A 224 -23.89 -22.11 -8.83
N MET A 225 -24.65 -21.03 -8.99
CA MET A 225 -25.88 -20.85 -8.24
C MET A 225 -26.83 -21.99 -8.60
N PRO A 226 -27.53 -22.62 -7.64
CA PRO A 226 -28.60 -23.53 -7.97
C PRO A 226 -29.65 -22.78 -8.80
N ALA A 227 -30.07 -23.38 -9.91
CA ALA A 227 -31.05 -22.82 -10.82
C ALA A 227 -32.36 -22.50 -10.06
N CYS A 228 -32.63 -21.21 -9.86
CA CYS A 228 -33.98 -20.74 -9.63
C CYS A 228 -34.60 -20.46 -11.00
N GLU A 229 -35.50 -21.35 -11.41
CA GLU A 229 -36.45 -21.11 -12.49
C GLU A 229 -37.33 -19.92 -12.11
N ASP A 230 -37.01 -18.71 -12.57
CA ASP A 230 -38.04 -17.77 -12.99
C ASP A 230 -37.48 -16.76 -14.01
N GLY A 231 -38.25 -16.54 -15.07
CA GLY A 231 -37.81 -15.90 -16.30
C GLY A 231 -37.53 -14.40 -16.15
N SER A 232 -36.27 -14.05 -15.90
CA SER A 232 -35.73 -12.69 -16.06
C SER A 232 -34.34 -12.78 -16.68
N GLN A 233 -34.14 -12.20 -17.86
CA GLN A 233 -32.85 -12.24 -18.56
C GLN A 233 -31.72 -11.65 -17.70
N PRO A 234 -30.54 -12.30 -17.62
CA PRO A 234 -29.38 -11.72 -16.98
C PRO A 234 -28.82 -10.59 -17.84
N PHE A 235 -28.71 -9.40 -17.26
CA PHE A 235 -27.98 -8.27 -17.83
C PHE A 235 -26.53 -8.68 -18.10
N SER A 236 -26.10 -8.55 -19.36
CA SER A 236 -24.70 -8.70 -19.78
C SER A 236 -23.86 -7.60 -19.13
N PHE A 237 -22.80 -7.98 -18.42
CA PHE A 237 -21.85 -7.07 -17.78
C PHE A 237 -20.72 -6.67 -18.74
N ASP A 238 -21.02 -6.50 -20.03
CA ASP A 238 -20.05 -6.10 -21.07
C ASP A 238 -20.20 -4.65 -21.53
N GLU A 239 -21.02 -3.82 -20.88
CA GLU A 239 -21.38 -2.52 -21.44
C GLU A 239 -21.46 -1.40 -20.40
N ILE A 240 -20.38 -1.12 -19.67
CA ILE A 240 -20.18 0.19 -19.02
C ILE A 240 -18.71 0.65 -19.17
N LEU A 241 -18.55 1.74 -19.94
CA LEU A 241 -17.38 2.61 -20.14
C LEU A 241 -16.32 2.22 -21.19
N VAL A 242 -16.78 1.87 -22.41
CA VAL A 242 -16.15 2.42 -23.62
C VAL A 242 -16.72 3.82 -23.81
N THR A 243 -16.00 4.86 -23.38
CA THR A 243 -16.31 6.24 -23.78
C THR A 243 -15.21 6.75 -24.72
N ASP A 244 -15.61 6.92 -25.97
CA ASP A 244 -15.00 7.72 -27.04
C ASP A 244 -13.47 7.69 -27.21
N ALA A 245 -12.97 6.56 -27.74
CA ALA A 245 -11.60 6.41 -28.22
C ALA A 245 -11.35 6.96 -29.65
N GLN A 246 -12.25 7.75 -30.24
CA GLN A 246 -12.14 8.13 -31.66
C GLN A 246 -11.89 9.61 -31.97
N ASN A 247 -11.86 10.51 -30.98
CA ASN A 247 -11.49 11.92 -31.23
C ASN A 247 -10.56 12.54 -30.17
N ASP A 248 -9.98 11.75 -29.28
CA ASP A 248 -8.94 12.23 -28.38
C ASP A 248 -7.56 12.14 -29.06
N VAL A 249 -7.15 13.23 -29.71
CA VAL A 249 -5.84 13.37 -30.38
C VAL A 249 -4.68 13.30 -29.37
N LEU A 250 -4.95 13.30 -28.07
CA LEU A 250 -3.94 13.19 -27.01
C LEU A 250 -4.08 11.92 -26.15
N GLY A 251 -5.19 11.21 -26.22
CA GLY A 251 -5.48 10.04 -25.39
C GLY A 251 -5.33 10.29 -23.88
N SER A 252 -5.59 9.25 -23.08
CA SER A 252 -5.20 9.19 -21.66
C SER A 252 -3.69 9.37 -21.41
N MET A 253 -2.89 9.46 -22.48
CA MET A 253 -1.44 9.69 -22.50
C MET A 253 -1.04 11.17 -22.53
N GLY A 254 -1.95 12.11 -22.81
CA GLY A 254 -1.66 13.55 -22.91
C GLY A 254 -1.46 14.28 -21.58
N ARG A 255 -1.62 13.60 -20.44
CA ARG A 255 -1.42 14.17 -19.08
C ARG A 255 -0.12 13.74 -18.41
N GLN A 256 0.84 13.19 -19.16
CA GLN A 256 2.14 12.85 -18.60
C GLN A 256 3.10 14.04 -18.74
N HIS A 257 3.15 14.85 -17.68
CA HIS A 257 4.18 15.87 -17.52
C HIS A 257 5.55 15.20 -17.31
N PRO A 258 6.68 15.73 -17.84
CA PRO A 258 7.97 15.01 -17.94
C PRO A 258 8.79 14.82 -16.63
N ARG A 259 8.19 14.63 -15.45
CA ARG A 259 8.91 14.59 -14.14
C ARG A 259 8.50 13.46 -13.16
N LEU A 260 7.95 12.37 -13.68
CA LEU A 260 7.07 11.46 -12.93
C LEU A 260 7.64 10.51 -11.83
N ASP A 261 8.89 10.54 -11.33
CA ASP A 261 9.25 9.70 -10.15
C ASP A 261 10.18 10.20 -9.04
N CYS A 262 10.05 11.48 -8.70
CA CYS A 262 9.84 11.80 -7.28
C CYS A 262 8.33 12.01 -7.00
N ASP A 263 7.56 12.38 -8.02
CA ASP A 263 6.14 12.70 -7.91
C ASP A 263 5.23 11.53 -7.54
N ILE A 264 5.41 10.26 -7.97
CA ILE A 264 4.38 9.26 -7.65
C ILE A 264 4.34 8.93 -6.14
N ILE A 265 5.48 8.65 -5.50
CA ILE A 265 5.48 8.39 -4.04
C ILE A 265 5.15 9.68 -3.29
N GLU A 266 5.76 10.82 -3.61
CA GLU A 266 5.46 12.07 -2.90
C GLU A 266 4.05 12.58 -3.15
N THR A 267 3.51 12.53 -4.37
CA THR A 267 2.12 12.93 -4.70
C THR A 267 1.11 11.99 -4.05
N GLU A 268 1.37 10.69 -4.03
CA GLU A 268 0.46 9.74 -3.38
C GLU A 268 0.55 9.82 -1.85
N LEU A 269 1.75 10.04 -1.29
CA LEU A 269 1.92 10.34 0.13
C LEU A 269 1.33 11.70 0.50
N GLU A 270 1.37 12.68 -0.41
CA GLU A 270 0.71 13.98 -0.26
C GLU A 270 -0.81 13.85 -0.37
N ALA A 271 -1.33 13.01 -1.27
CA ALA A 271 -2.75 12.67 -1.34
C ALA A 271 -3.21 11.93 -0.07
N LEU A 272 -2.41 10.98 0.41
CA LEU A 272 -2.62 10.31 1.69
C LEU A 272 -2.56 11.29 2.87
N ALA A 273 -1.66 12.28 2.82
CA ALA A 273 -1.57 13.34 3.82
C ALA A 273 -2.79 14.25 3.78
N HIS A 274 -3.27 14.64 2.59
CA HIS A 274 -4.52 15.39 2.41
C HIS A 274 -5.74 14.65 2.98
N ASP A 275 -5.87 13.36 2.66
CA ASP A 275 -6.93 12.51 3.18
C ASP A 275 -6.82 12.38 4.72
N THR A 276 -5.60 12.22 5.23
CA THR A 276 -5.33 12.24 6.68
C THR A 276 -5.76 13.56 7.32
N LEU A 277 -5.43 14.70 6.72
CA LEU A 277 -5.82 16.02 7.21
C LEU A 277 -7.33 16.22 7.26
N SER A 278 -8.07 15.63 6.31
CA SER A 278 -9.54 15.73 6.26
C SER A 278 -10.20 15.10 7.49
N GLU A 279 -9.57 14.09 8.09
CA GLU A 279 -10.02 13.40 9.30
C GLU A 279 -9.49 14.02 10.61
N LEU A 280 -8.51 14.93 10.52
CA LEU A 280 -7.98 15.64 11.67
C LEU A 280 -8.81 16.89 11.98
N THR A 281 -9.33 16.95 13.21
CA THR A 281 -9.95 18.18 13.72
C THR A 281 -8.94 19.32 13.76
N GLU A 282 -9.44 20.56 13.68
CA GLU A 282 -8.60 21.74 13.86
C GLU A 282 -7.79 21.68 15.16
N ARG A 283 -8.43 21.26 16.25
CA ARG A 283 -7.78 21.09 17.56
C ARG A 283 -6.58 20.15 17.50
N GLN A 284 -6.72 19.02 16.81
CA GLN A 284 -5.64 18.04 16.63
C GLN A 284 -4.50 18.61 15.78
N ARG A 285 -4.81 19.33 14.70
CA ARG A 285 -3.81 19.97 13.82
C ARG A 285 -3.00 21.02 14.57
N THR A 286 -3.65 21.90 15.36
CA THR A 286 -2.95 22.89 16.19
C THR A 286 -2.02 22.23 17.21
N ILE A 287 -2.49 21.18 17.89
CA ILE A 287 -1.68 20.45 18.89
C ILE A 287 -0.47 19.78 18.22
N LEU A 288 -0.65 19.15 17.05
CA LEU A 288 0.45 18.54 16.29
C LEU A 288 1.54 19.56 15.93
N LEU A 289 1.15 20.71 15.36
CA LEU A 289 2.10 21.77 14.99
C LEU A 289 2.88 22.28 16.20
N ARG A 290 2.22 22.49 17.35
CA ARG A 290 2.90 22.98 18.54
C ARG A 290 3.90 21.99 19.12
N VAL A 291 3.59 20.70 19.09
CA VAL A 291 4.54 19.65 19.51
C VAL A 291 5.75 19.63 18.58
N GLU A 292 5.53 19.77 17.27
CA GLU A 292 6.60 19.83 16.27
C GLU A 292 7.50 21.07 16.45
N ASP A 293 6.91 22.20 16.83
CA ASP A 293 7.64 23.43 17.20
C ASP A 293 8.39 23.30 18.55
N GLY A 294 8.29 22.16 19.24
CA GLY A 294 8.99 21.86 20.49
C GLY A 294 8.26 22.27 21.76
N ALA A 295 6.99 22.68 21.69
CA ALA A 295 6.20 23.03 22.87
C ALA A 295 5.83 21.79 23.69
N THR A 296 5.89 21.94 25.02
CA THR A 296 5.47 20.89 25.95
C THR A 296 3.94 20.79 26.03
N LEU A 297 3.42 19.64 26.43
CA LEU A 297 1.97 19.44 26.56
C LEU A 297 1.31 20.41 27.55
N ASP A 298 2.03 20.83 28.59
CA ASP A 298 1.54 21.79 29.58
C ASP A 298 1.51 23.23 29.02
N GLU A 299 2.48 23.60 28.18
CA GLU A 299 2.47 24.89 27.48
C GLU A 299 1.32 24.97 26.49
N ILE A 300 1.13 23.91 25.70
CA ILE A 300 0.01 23.80 24.76
C ILE A 300 -1.33 23.87 25.50
N ALA A 301 -1.46 23.17 26.64
CA ALA A 301 -2.66 23.22 27.46
C ALA A 301 -2.97 24.66 27.91
N ARG A 302 -1.95 25.38 28.38
CA ARG A 302 -2.08 26.77 28.83
C ARG A 302 -2.49 27.71 27.69
N GLU A 303 -1.87 27.59 26.52
CA GLU A 303 -2.19 28.38 25.33
C GLU A 303 -3.62 28.16 24.85
N LEU A 304 -4.07 26.90 24.90
CA LEU A 304 -5.38 26.48 24.40
C LEU A 304 -6.51 26.58 25.44
N GLY A 305 -6.23 27.09 26.64
CA GLY A 305 -7.20 27.26 27.73
C GLY A 305 -7.66 25.94 28.36
N GLU A 306 -6.86 24.89 28.26
CA GLU A 306 -7.18 23.54 28.73
C GLU A 306 -6.77 23.31 30.19
N ARG A 307 -7.47 22.39 30.84
CA ARG A 307 -7.28 22.11 32.28
C ARG A 307 -5.94 21.41 32.59
N GLY A 308 -5.24 20.88 31.59
CA GLY A 308 -3.91 20.27 31.75
C GLY A 308 -3.48 19.37 30.59
N ALA A 309 -2.23 18.91 30.66
CA ALA A 309 -1.57 18.10 29.64
C ALA A 309 -2.32 16.81 29.26
N SER A 310 -3.12 16.22 30.15
CA SER A 310 -3.87 14.99 29.86
C SER A 310 -4.85 15.14 28.70
N ASN A 311 -5.51 16.31 28.57
CA ASN A 311 -6.43 16.54 27.45
C ASN A 311 -5.66 16.72 26.13
N ILE A 312 -4.52 17.42 26.18
CA ILE A 312 -3.64 17.57 25.01
C ILE A 312 -3.10 16.21 24.56
N HIS A 313 -2.65 15.38 25.51
CA HIS A 313 -2.17 14.03 25.23
C HIS A 313 -3.25 13.16 24.56
N TYR A 314 -4.51 13.26 25.01
CA TYR A 314 -5.62 12.54 24.40
C TYR A 314 -5.83 12.93 22.93
N HIS A 315 -5.84 14.22 22.62
CA HIS A 315 -5.99 14.70 21.25
C HIS A 315 -4.79 14.36 20.37
N LEU A 316 -3.58 14.50 20.89
CA LEU A 316 -2.34 14.13 20.21
C LEU A 316 -2.31 12.63 19.88
N LYS A 317 -2.67 11.78 20.85
CA LYS A 317 -2.78 10.33 20.66
C LYS A 317 -3.80 9.98 19.57
N LYS A 318 -4.97 10.63 19.56
CA LYS A 318 -5.96 10.45 18.50
C LYS A 318 -5.43 10.85 17.13
N ALA A 319 -4.69 11.96 17.04
CA ALA A 319 -4.10 12.41 15.78
C ALA A 319 -3.07 11.39 15.25
N TYR A 320 -2.18 10.88 16.12
CA TYR A 320 -1.26 9.80 15.76
C TYR A 320 -1.97 8.50 15.37
N GLN A 321 -3.08 8.17 16.01
CA GLN A 321 -3.89 6.99 15.62
C GLN A 321 -4.50 7.16 14.22
N THR A 322 -4.99 8.36 13.87
CA THR A 322 -5.46 8.67 12.52
C THR A 322 -4.33 8.53 11.49
N MET A 323 -3.17 9.13 11.76
CA MET A 323 -1.99 9.02 10.90
C MET A 323 -1.55 7.55 10.72
N LYS A 324 -1.48 6.77 11.81
CA LYS A 324 -1.13 5.35 11.78
C LYS A 324 -2.13 4.52 10.98
N ARG A 325 -3.43 4.82 11.10
CA ARG A 325 -4.49 4.17 10.34
C ARG A 325 -4.35 4.44 8.84
N LYS A 326 -4.14 5.71 8.45
CA LYS A 326 -3.95 6.08 7.04
C LYS A 326 -2.64 5.51 6.50
N TRP A 327 -1.56 5.62 7.26
CA TRP A 327 -0.27 5.01 6.95
C TRP A 327 -0.35 3.50 6.77
N SER A 328 -1.22 2.78 7.48
CA SER A 328 -1.37 1.33 7.31
C SER A 328 -1.78 0.91 5.89
N LEU A 329 -2.39 1.83 5.14
CA LEU A 329 -2.69 1.68 3.72
C LEU A 329 -1.40 1.76 2.86
N TRP A 330 -0.37 2.46 3.32
CA TRP A 330 0.88 2.61 2.59
C TRP A 330 1.97 1.63 3.04
N GLY A 331 2.28 1.64 4.34
CA GLY A 331 3.35 0.87 4.97
C GLY A 331 2.85 0.09 6.20
N PRO A 332 3.72 -0.69 6.86
CA PRO A 332 3.31 -1.50 8.00
C PRO A 332 2.78 -0.60 9.13
N PRO A 333 1.71 -1.02 9.82
CA PRO A 333 1.07 -0.19 10.82
C PRO A 333 1.95 0.07 12.04
N THR A 334 3.04 -0.66 12.28
CA THR A 334 3.82 -0.57 13.53
C THR A 334 5.27 -0.19 13.26
N LEU A 335 5.73 0.93 13.84
CA LEU A 335 7.09 1.44 13.68
C LEU A 335 8.18 0.45 14.16
N ALA A 336 7.84 -0.43 15.11
CA ALA A 336 8.78 -1.38 15.73
C ALA A 336 9.25 -2.53 14.81
N GLN A 337 8.72 -2.63 13.58
CA GLN A 337 9.02 -3.71 12.63
C GLN A 337 9.54 -3.20 11.29
N PHE A 338 9.92 -1.92 11.20
CA PHE A 338 10.38 -1.35 9.94
C PHE A 338 11.72 -1.93 9.46
N SER A 339 11.81 -2.10 8.14
CA SER A 339 13.08 -1.92 7.45
C SER A 339 13.41 -0.42 7.38
N GLU A 340 14.69 -0.01 7.43
CA GLU A 340 15.13 1.41 7.43
C GLU A 340 14.47 2.29 6.35
N VAL A 341 14.02 1.69 5.24
CA VAL A 341 13.36 2.37 4.11
C VAL A 341 11.87 2.66 4.37
N GLU A 342 11.16 1.79 5.08
CA GLU A 342 9.74 2.02 5.43
C GLU A 342 9.59 3.09 6.51
N GLU A 343 10.64 3.26 7.32
CA GLU A 343 10.76 4.36 8.28
C GLU A 343 10.90 5.71 7.55
N GLU A 344 11.64 5.77 6.45
CA GLU A 344 11.83 6.99 5.66
C GLU A 344 10.56 7.43 4.92
N GLU A 345 9.85 6.51 4.25
CA GLU A 345 8.59 6.83 3.59
C GLU A 345 7.54 7.33 4.62
N PHE A 346 7.57 6.82 5.85
CA PHE A 346 6.73 7.32 6.94
C PHE A 346 7.10 8.75 7.32
N PHE A 347 8.39 9.08 7.39
CA PHE A 347 8.83 10.45 7.67
C PHE A 347 8.44 11.42 6.55
N ILE A 348 8.55 11.03 5.28
CA ILE A 348 8.07 11.85 4.15
C ILE A 348 6.57 12.13 4.29
N PHE A 349 5.78 11.09 4.58
CA PHE A 349 4.35 11.24 4.84
C PHE A 349 4.07 12.16 6.03
N TYR A 350 4.78 11.98 7.14
CA TYR A 350 4.63 12.81 8.34
C TYR A 350 4.95 14.28 8.06
N ASP A 351 6.08 14.55 7.40
CA ASP A 351 6.50 15.90 7.03
C ASP A 351 5.46 16.58 6.12
N LYS A 352 4.90 15.84 5.16
CA LYS A 352 3.79 16.34 4.32
C LYS A 352 2.54 16.66 5.13
N VAL A 353 2.17 15.83 6.10
CA VAL A 353 1.05 16.13 7.02
C VAL A 353 1.32 17.42 7.80
N ILE A 354 2.53 17.60 8.32
CA ILE A 354 2.93 18.82 9.05
C ILE A 354 2.92 20.04 8.13
N GLU A 355 3.50 19.95 6.94
CA GLU A 355 3.52 21.03 5.94
C GLU A 355 2.10 21.48 5.58
N LEU A 356 1.21 20.53 5.27
CA LEU A 356 -0.18 20.82 4.95
C LEU A 356 -0.93 21.43 6.15
N CYS A 357 -0.61 21.02 7.38
CA CYS A 357 -1.15 21.65 8.58
C CYS A 357 -0.72 23.11 8.70
N LYS A 358 0.54 23.45 8.37
CA LYS A 358 1.05 24.84 8.35
C LYS A 358 0.29 25.66 7.31
N ILE A 359 0.17 25.17 6.08
CA ILE A 359 -0.56 25.85 4.99
C ILE A 359 -2.03 26.11 5.36
N CYS A 360 -2.70 25.12 5.97
CA CYS A 360 -4.08 25.27 6.44
C CYS A 360 -4.21 26.27 7.60
N GLY A 361 -3.19 26.38 8.45
CA GLY A 361 -3.12 27.35 9.54
C GLY A 361 -2.83 28.78 9.07
N GLU A 362 -1.94 28.94 8.09
CA GLU A 362 -1.53 30.21 7.49
C GLU A 362 -2.65 30.84 6.63
N CYS A 363 -3.50 30.03 5.99
CA CYS A 363 -4.69 30.50 5.27
C CYS A 363 -5.72 31.25 6.13
N ARG A 364 -5.53 31.30 7.47
CA ARG A 364 -6.37 32.06 8.40
C ARG A 364 -5.79 33.42 8.80
N THR A 365 -4.52 33.70 8.47
CA THR A 365 -4.01 35.07 8.51
C THR A 365 -4.33 35.75 7.18
N THR A 366 -5.23 36.72 7.28
CA THR A 366 -5.88 37.45 6.20
C THR A 366 -4.90 37.94 5.12
N THR A 367 -5.27 37.80 3.84
CA THR A 367 -4.79 38.50 2.61
C THR A 367 -4.18 37.63 1.49
N GLU A 368 -3.95 36.32 1.67
CA GLU A 368 -3.23 35.51 0.65
C GLU A 368 -4.07 34.55 -0.20
N ARG A 369 -5.40 34.54 -0.04
CA ARG A 369 -6.29 33.73 -0.89
C ARG A 369 -6.28 34.19 -2.37
N SER A 370 -6.04 35.47 -2.61
CA SER A 370 -5.84 36.02 -3.97
C SER A 370 -4.42 35.79 -4.49
N ARG A 371 -3.42 35.72 -3.60
CA ARG A 371 -2.02 35.47 -3.98
C ARG A 371 -1.74 34.01 -4.29
N LEU A 372 -2.42 33.05 -3.66
CA LEU A 372 -2.29 31.64 -4.01
C LEU A 372 -2.83 31.36 -5.43
N HIS A 373 -3.96 31.96 -5.80
CA HIS A 373 -4.50 31.84 -7.17
C HIS A 373 -3.60 32.56 -8.19
N GLU A 374 -2.98 33.68 -7.82
CA GLU A 374 -2.04 34.42 -8.67
C GLU A 374 -0.64 33.75 -8.77
N TYR A 375 -0.18 33.06 -7.71
CA TYR A 375 1.07 32.30 -7.68
C TYR A 375 0.98 31.03 -8.53
N HIS A 376 -0.14 30.29 -8.43
CA HIS A 376 -0.40 29.16 -9.33
C HIS A 376 -0.49 29.64 -10.79
N ASN A 377 -1.24 30.72 -11.08
CA ASN A 377 -1.36 31.23 -12.46
C ASN A 377 -0.06 31.80 -13.05
N ARG A 378 0.79 32.47 -12.25
CA ARG A 378 2.11 32.96 -12.73
C ARG A 378 3.12 31.86 -12.94
N ARG A 379 3.11 30.82 -12.10
CA ARG A 379 4.02 29.67 -12.26
C ARG A 379 3.69 28.85 -13.50
N TYR A 380 2.41 28.63 -13.80
CA TYR A 380 1.98 27.99 -15.06
C TYR A 380 2.24 28.86 -16.31
N ALA A 381 2.14 30.19 -16.23
CA ALA A 381 2.39 31.08 -17.37
C ALA A 381 3.88 31.20 -17.77
N VAL A 382 4.78 31.15 -16.78
CA VAL A 382 6.25 31.18 -17.02
C VAL A 382 6.75 29.83 -17.53
N GLU A 383 6.20 28.71 -17.05
CA GLU A 383 6.62 27.35 -17.44
C GLU A 383 6.00 26.89 -18.79
N ALA A 384 4.91 27.52 -19.24
CA ALA A 384 4.33 27.31 -20.58
C ALA A 384 4.97 28.17 -21.69
N GLY A 385 5.98 29.00 -21.37
CA GLY A 385 6.63 29.89 -22.34
C GLY A 385 5.73 31.04 -22.85
N LEU A 386 4.65 31.36 -22.14
CA LEU A 386 3.71 32.43 -22.53
C LEU A 386 3.99 33.77 -21.86
N ALA A 387 5.14 33.90 -21.19
CA ALA A 387 5.51 35.11 -20.44
C ALA A 387 6.38 36.09 -21.25
N ASP A 388 6.07 36.30 -22.53
CA ASP A 388 6.51 37.51 -23.25
C ASP A 388 5.30 38.42 -23.48
N GLY A 389 5.08 39.31 -22.50
CA GLY A 389 4.28 40.52 -22.66
C GLY A 389 3.01 40.60 -21.82
N PHE A 390 3.15 40.74 -20.50
CA PHE A 390 2.24 41.54 -19.66
C PHE A 390 2.95 42.11 -18.44
#